data_AF-A0AAU9S4C2-F1
#
_entry.id   AF-A0AAU9S4C2-F1
#
_cell.length_a   1.000
_cell.length_b   1.000
_cell.length_c   1.000
_cell.angle_alpha   90.00
_cell.angle_beta   90.00
_cell.angle_gamma   90.00
#
_symmetry.space_group_name_H-M   'P 1'
#
loop_
_entity.id
_entity.type
_entity.pdbx_description
1 polymer ?
#
loop_
_entity_poly.entity_id
_entity_poly.type
_entity_poly.pdbx_seq_one_letter_code
_entity_poly.pdbx_strand_id
1 'polypeptide(L)'
;MGFRYTASEAPREVKTIFEKYSENGVMTVDHLHRFLIDVQKQEKATREDAQSIINAASSLLHRNGLHLDAFFKYLFGDNNPPLALHEVHQDMDAPISHYFIFTGHNSYLTGNQLSSDCSEVPIIDALKKGVRVIELDIWPNSNKNDIDVLHGRTLTAPVELIKCLRAIKAHAFDVSDYPVVVTLEDHLTPELQSKVAEMVTAIFGEILFTPPVGESLKEFPSPNSLKRRIIISTKPPKEYKEGKDEEAVQKGKSLGDEEVWGREVPSFIERNKSGYKVDPDKVRRLSLSEEQLEKAAEKYAKQIVRFTQQNLLRIYPKGTRVTSSNYNPLVGWSHGAQMVAFNMQGYGRSLWLMQGMFRANGGCGYIKKPDILLKGGSDSDIFDPKATLPVTIYMGEGWYFDFRHTHFDQYSPPDFYTRVGIAGVPADTVMKKTKTLEDNWIPAWDEVFEFPLTVPELALLRLEVHEYDMSEKDDFGGQTCLPVWELQEGIRAYPLHSRKGDKYKSVKLLVRCEFV
;
A
#
# COMPACT_ATOMS: atom_id res chain seq x y z
N MET A 1 16.66 -40.09 -11.18
CA MET A 1 15.38 -40.75 -10.88
C MET A 1 14.38 -39.62 -10.69
N GLY A 2 13.38 -39.48 -11.57
CA GLY A 2 12.44 -38.35 -11.50
C GLY A 2 11.58 -38.50 -10.25
N PHE A 3 11.65 -37.52 -9.35
CA PHE A 3 10.72 -37.44 -8.22
C PHE A 3 9.30 -37.27 -8.79
N ARG A 4 8.44 -38.26 -8.57
CA ARG A 4 7.00 -38.11 -8.79
C ARG A 4 6.45 -37.40 -7.57
N TYR A 5 6.10 -36.13 -7.72
CA TYR A 5 5.35 -35.41 -6.70
C TYR A 5 3.97 -36.05 -6.54
N THR A 6 3.56 -36.32 -5.31
CA THR A 6 2.18 -36.71 -5.00
C THR A 6 1.27 -35.55 -5.38
N ALA A 7 0.15 -35.85 -6.05
CA ALA A 7 -0.86 -34.84 -6.35
C ALA A 7 -1.35 -34.24 -5.03
N SER A 8 -1.59 -32.92 -5.00
CA SER A 8 -2.16 -32.27 -3.83
C SER A 8 -3.55 -32.84 -3.54
N GLU A 9 -3.78 -33.20 -2.27
CA GLU A 9 -5.09 -33.64 -1.81
C GLU A 9 -5.80 -32.51 -1.06
N ALA A 10 -7.13 -32.47 -1.18
CA ALA A 10 -7.94 -31.51 -0.42
C ALA A 10 -7.74 -31.69 1.10
N PRO A 11 -7.63 -30.61 1.89
CA PRO A 11 -7.61 -30.68 3.35
C PRO A 11 -8.85 -31.37 3.92
N ARG A 12 -8.76 -31.97 5.11
CA ARG A 12 -9.86 -32.77 5.70
C ARG A 12 -11.14 -31.95 5.88
N GLU A 13 -11.05 -30.71 6.31
CA GLU A 13 -12.23 -29.85 6.46
C GLU A 13 -12.87 -29.54 5.09
N VAL A 14 -12.04 -29.30 4.06
CA VAL A 14 -12.50 -29.08 2.68
C VAL A 14 -13.23 -30.32 2.14
N LYS A 15 -12.73 -31.54 2.42
CA LYS A 15 -13.42 -32.81 2.09
C LYS A 15 -14.79 -32.87 2.78
N THR A 16 -14.84 -32.59 4.08
CA THR A 16 -16.09 -32.56 4.87
C THR A 16 -17.10 -31.56 4.32
N ILE A 17 -16.64 -30.35 3.95
CA ILE A 17 -17.49 -29.32 3.35
C ILE A 17 -18.02 -29.79 1.99
N PHE A 18 -17.17 -30.35 1.14
CA PHE A 18 -17.60 -30.88 -0.16
C PHE A 18 -18.68 -31.96 0.02
N GLU A 19 -18.49 -32.90 0.94
CA GLU A 19 -19.48 -33.95 1.26
C GLU A 19 -20.82 -33.37 1.72
N LYS A 20 -20.80 -32.33 2.54
CA LYS A 20 -22.02 -31.63 3.00
C LYS A 20 -22.81 -30.96 1.86
N TYR A 21 -22.11 -30.47 0.85
CA TYR A 21 -22.70 -29.80 -0.32
C TYR A 21 -22.59 -30.67 -1.59
N SER A 22 -22.64 -32.00 -1.46
CA SER A 22 -22.69 -32.88 -2.62
C SER A 22 -23.65 -34.04 -2.38
N GLU A 23 -24.10 -34.65 -3.48
CA GLU A 23 -24.90 -35.86 -3.45
C GLU A 23 -24.22 -36.89 -4.36
N ASN A 24 -24.02 -38.11 -3.85
CA ASN A 24 -23.32 -39.18 -4.56
C ASN A 24 -21.93 -38.76 -5.10
N GLY A 25 -21.21 -37.90 -4.37
CA GLY A 25 -19.88 -37.40 -4.75
C GLY A 25 -19.88 -36.34 -5.86
N VAL A 26 -21.03 -35.72 -6.13
CA VAL A 26 -21.19 -34.66 -7.13
C VAL A 26 -21.84 -33.42 -6.52
N MET A 27 -21.18 -32.28 -6.67
CA MET A 27 -21.72 -30.96 -6.35
C MET A 27 -22.37 -30.37 -7.61
N THR A 28 -23.70 -30.30 -7.62
CA THR A 28 -24.48 -29.69 -8.71
C THR A 28 -24.39 -28.16 -8.66
N VAL A 29 -24.95 -27.48 -9.65
CA VAL A 29 -25.05 -26.00 -9.68
C VAL A 29 -25.75 -25.47 -8.42
N ASP A 30 -26.86 -26.09 -8.02
CA ASP A 30 -27.64 -25.67 -6.87
C ASP A 30 -26.90 -25.95 -5.55
N HIS A 31 -26.07 -26.99 -5.52
CA HIS A 31 -25.21 -27.27 -4.38
C HIS A 31 -24.06 -26.25 -4.26
N LEU A 32 -23.39 -25.95 -5.37
CA LEU A 32 -22.33 -24.96 -5.40
C LEU A 32 -22.88 -23.58 -5.07
N HIS A 33 -24.05 -23.20 -5.60
CA HIS A 33 -24.70 -21.93 -5.28
C HIS A 33 -24.96 -21.77 -3.77
N ARG A 34 -25.47 -22.82 -3.11
CA ARG A 34 -25.59 -22.84 -1.64
C ARG A 34 -24.23 -22.73 -0.94
N PHE A 35 -23.20 -23.43 -1.42
CA PHE A 35 -21.84 -23.29 -0.88
C PHE A 35 -21.31 -21.85 -0.98
N LEU A 36 -21.55 -21.17 -2.11
CA LEU A 36 -21.12 -19.78 -2.30
C LEU A 36 -21.77 -18.84 -1.28
N ILE A 37 -23.05 -19.06 -0.97
CA ILE A 37 -23.77 -18.25 0.02
C ILE A 37 -23.32 -18.63 1.44
N ASP A 38 -23.41 -19.91 1.80
CA ASP A 38 -23.31 -20.36 3.19
C ASP A 38 -21.87 -20.35 3.72
N VAL A 39 -20.91 -20.75 2.87
CA VAL A 39 -19.48 -20.91 3.22
C VAL A 39 -18.64 -19.77 2.69
N GLN A 40 -18.86 -19.33 1.45
CA GLN A 40 -18.09 -18.21 0.86
C GLN A 40 -18.67 -16.83 1.22
N LYS A 41 -19.80 -16.78 1.92
CA LYS A 41 -20.52 -15.54 2.32
C LYS A 41 -20.81 -14.60 1.16
N GLN A 42 -20.98 -15.14 -0.04
CA GLN A 42 -21.32 -14.39 -1.24
C GLN A 42 -22.85 -14.32 -1.36
N GLU A 43 -23.50 -13.49 -0.54
CA GLU A 43 -24.98 -13.38 -0.49
C GLU A 43 -25.62 -13.03 -1.85
N LYS A 44 -24.88 -12.30 -2.69
CA LYS A 44 -25.33 -11.89 -4.03
C LYS A 44 -24.97 -12.90 -5.12
N ALA A 45 -24.33 -14.03 -4.78
CA ALA A 45 -23.99 -15.06 -5.76
C ALA A 45 -25.26 -15.57 -6.44
N THR A 46 -25.20 -15.70 -7.76
CA THR A 46 -26.30 -16.18 -8.58
C THR A 46 -26.06 -17.64 -8.97
N ARG A 47 -27.11 -18.27 -9.51
CA ARG A 47 -27.01 -19.63 -10.05
C ARG A 47 -26.10 -19.65 -11.29
N GLU A 48 -26.09 -18.57 -12.05
CA GLU A 48 -25.26 -18.35 -13.22
C GLU A 48 -23.76 -18.26 -12.86
N ASP A 49 -23.43 -17.64 -11.72
CA ASP A 49 -22.07 -17.61 -11.18
C ASP A 49 -21.59 -19.03 -10.85
N ALA A 50 -22.42 -19.80 -10.13
CA ALA A 50 -22.13 -21.20 -9.82
C ALA A 50 -21.96 -22.02 -11.10
N GLN A 51 -22.87 -21.90 -12.07
CA GLN A 51 -22.77 -22.59 -13.36
C GLN A 51 -21.47 -22.24 -14.10
N SER A 52 -21.05 -20.97 -14.06
CA SER A 52 -19.81 -20.50 -14.70
C SER A 52 -18.58 -21.12 -14.05
N ILE A 53 -18.55 -21.25 -12.72
CA ILE A 53 -17.49 -21.94 -11.99
C ILE A 53 -17.44 -23.42 -12.39
N ILE A 54 -18.58 -24.12 -12.44
CA ILE A 54 -18.62 -25.53 -12.86
C ILE A 54 -18.09 -25.69 -14.28
N ASN A 55 -18.47 -24.80 -15.19
CA ASN A 55 -18.01 -24.83 -16.58
C ASN A 55 -16.50 -24.59 -16.70
N ALA A 56 -15.92 -23.74 -15.85
CA ALA A 56 -14.50 -23.43 -15.84
C ALA A 56 -13.65 -24.55 -15.20
N ALA A 57 -14.17 -25.19 -14.14
CA ALA A 57 -13.44 -26.20 -13.39
C ALA A 57 -13.63 -27.63 -13.91
N SER A 58 -14.71 -27.90 -14.66
CA SER A 58 -14.98 -29.23 -15.21
C SER A 58 -14.31 -29.45 -16.57
N SER A 59 -13.79 -30.66 -16.77
CA SER A 59 -13.34 -31.12 -18.09
C SER A 59 -14.53 -31.34 -19.02
N LEU A 60 -14.31 -31.30 -20.35
CA LEU A 60 -15.33 -31.52 -21.38
C LEU A 60 -16.18 -32.81 -21.21
N LEU A 61 -15.70 -33.76 -20.39
CA LEU A 61 -16.32 -35.06 -20.12
C LEU A 61 -17.31 -35.08 -18.92
N HIS A 62 -17.31 -34.07 -18.03
CA HIS A 62 -18.08 -34.11 -16.76
C HIS A 62 -18.96 -32.86 -16.56
N ARG A 63 -19.79 -32.51 -17.56
CA ARG A 63 -20.59 -31.27 -17.55
C ARG A 63 -21.73 -31.19 -16.51
N ASN A 64 -21.94 -32.23 -15.70
CA ASN A 64 -23.10 -32.33 -14.81
C ASN A 64 -22.81 -32.01 -13.33
N GLY A 65 -21.60 -31.54 -12.98
CA GLY A 65 -21.26 -31.11 -11.62
C GLY A 65 -19.77 -31.16 -11.31
N LEU A 66 -19.41 -30.78 -10.08
CA LEU A 66 -18.03 -30.85 -9.59
C LEU A 66 -17.83 -32.08 -8.71
N HIS A 67 -16.80 -32.86 -9.04
CA HIS A 67 -16.21 -33.81 -8.10
C HIS A 67 -15.19 -33.11 -7.20
N LEU A 68 -14.78 -33.77 -6.11
CA LEU A 68 -13.88 -33.22 -5.09
C LEU A 68 -12.62 -32.56 -5.70
N ASP A 69 -11.95 -33.23 -6.64
CA ASP A 69 -10.73 -32.71 -7.27
C ASP A 69 -10.98 -31.43 -8.06
N ALA A 70 -12.11 -31.32 -8.76
CA ALA A 70 -12.47 -30.14 -9.54
C ALA A 70 -12.88 -28.98 -8.62
N PHE A 71 -13.62 -29.29 -7.55
CA PHE A 71 -13.96 -28.31 -6.51
C PHE A 71 -12.71 -27.78 -5.81
N PHE A 72 -11.77 -28.66 -5.45
CA PHE A 72 -10.51 -28.27 -4.82
C PHE A 72 -9.63 -27.41 -5.74
N LYS A 73 -9.55 -27.76 -7.03
CA LYS A 73 -8.89 -26.92 -8.05
C LYS A 73 -9.55 -25.55 -8.19
N TYR A 74 -10.88 -25.47 -8.12
CA TYR A 74 -11.59 -24.19 -8.09
C TYR A 74 -11.19 -23.36 -6.86
N LEU A 75 -11.13 -23.96 -5.67
CA LEU A 75 -10.78 -23.24 -4.44
C LEU A 75 -9.37 -22.62 -4.50
N PHE A 76 -8.42 -23.27 -5.18
CA PHE A 76 -7.07 -22.76 -5.44
C PHE A 76 -6.93 -21.90 -6.72
N GLY A 77 -8.01 -21.79 -7.50
CA GLY A 77 -8.06 -21.08 -8.77
C GLY A 77 -7.89 -19.57 -8.61
N ASP A 78 -7.42 -18.91 -9.67
CA ASP A 78 -7.31 -17.43 -9.69
C ASP A 78 -8.68 -16.73 -9.66
N ASN A 79 -9.76 -17.46 -9.94
CA ASN A 79 -11.14 -17.00 -9.83
C ASN A 79 -11.71 -17.09 -8.41
N ASN A 80 -10.92 -17.49 -7.42
CA ASN A 80 -11.27 -17.49 -6.00
C ASN A 80 -10.32 -16.60 -5.15
N PRO A 81 -10.15 -15.31 -5.51
CA PRO A 81 -9.19 -14.42 -4.86
C PRO A 81 -9.64 -14.02 -3.45
N PRO A 82 -8.70 -13.56 -2.59
CA PRO A 82 -9.01 -13.11 -1.23
C PRO A 82 -9.60 -11.70 -1.18
N LEU A 83 -9.49 -10.93 -2.27
CA LEU A 83 -10.05 -9.60 -2.41
C LEU A 83 -11.07 -9.59 -3.56
N ALA A 84 -12.11 -8.76 -3.46
CA ALA A 84 -13.03 -8.54 -4.56
C ALA A 84 -12.33 -7.96 -5.80
N LEU A 85 -12.72 -8.46 -6.98
CA LEU A 85 -12.08 -8.07 -8.22
C LEU A 85 -12.57 -6.69 -8.69
N HIS A 86 -11.61 -5.77 -8.82
CA HIS A 86 -11.42 -4.87 -9.98
C HIS A 86 -12.31 -3.63 -10.13
N GLU A 87 -13.03 -3.19 -9.09
CA GLU A 87 -13.67 -1.87 -9.15
C GLU A 87 -13.40 -1.01 -7.92
N VAL A 88 -13.24 0.27 -8.20
CA VAL A 88 -13.20 1.33 -7.20
C VAL A 88 -14.60 1.46 -6.64
N HIS A 89 -14.77 1.16 -5.36
CA HIS A 89 -16.09 1.04 -4.73
C HIS A 89 -16.29 2.03 -3.57
N GLN A 90 -15.22 2.68 -3.11
CA GLN A 90 -15.32 3.73 -2.11
C GLN A 90 -15.85 5.02 -2.74
N ASP A 91 -16.44 5.90 -1.92
CA ASP A 91 -16.78 7.26 -2.35
C ASP A 91 -15.49 8.02 -2.73
N MET A 92 -15.42 8.52 -3.96
CA MET A 92 -14.27 9.24 -4.53
C MET A 92 -14.57 10.73 -4.78
N ASP A 93 -15.66 11.25 -4.23
CA ASP A 93 -16.12 12.64 -4.35
C ASP A 93 -15.84 13.50 -3.12
N ALA A 94 -15.32 12.92 -2.04
CA ALA A 94 -14.83 13.67 -0.89
C ALA A 94 -13.50 14.40 -1.22
N PRO A 95 -13.08 15.41 -0.43
CA PRO A 95 -11.81 16.09 -0.61
C PRO A 95 -10.61 15.16 -0.55
N ILE A 96 -9.53 15.43 -1.31
CA ILE A 96 -8.30 14.61 -1.27
C ILE A 96 -7.73 14.45 0.17
N SER A 97 -7.95 15.40 1.08
CA SER A 97 -7.55 15.26 2.49
C SER A 97 -8.22 14.09 3.21
N HIS A 98 -9.31 13.54 2.68
CA HIS A 98 -10.04 12.40 3.23
C HIS A 98 -9.50 11.05 2.78
N TYR A 99 -8.43 11.00 1.99
CA TYR A 99 -7.87 9.76 1.46
C TYR A 99 -6.42 9.57 1.89
N PHE A 100 -6.05 8.33 2.22
CA PHE A 100 -4.66 7.88 2.15
C PHE A 100 -4.25 7.77 0.67
N ILE A 101 -3.04 8.20 0.35
CA ILE A 101 -2.53 8.32 -1.01
C ILE A 101 -1.23 7.55 -1.12
N PHE A 102 -1.13 6.66 -2.12
CA PHE A 102 0.07 5.85 -2.32
C PHE A 102 1.24 6.75 -2.73
N THR A 103 2.23 6.90 -1.85
CA THR A 103 3.24 7.97 -1.94
C THR A 103 4.66 7.41 -2.02
N GLY A 104 5.40 7.79 -3.06
CA GLY A 104 6.83 7.53 -3.19
C GLY A 104 7.69 8.60 -2.51
N HIS A 105 8.88 8.21 -2.08
CA HIS A 105 9.95 9.09 -1.58
C HIS A 105 11.17 8.93 -2.50
N ASN A 106 11.81 10.05 -2.87
CA ASN A 106 12.95 10.10 -3.79
C ASN A 106 12.79 9.14 -4.98
N SER A 107 11.69 9.32 -5.72
CA SER A 107 11.16 8.32 -6.66
C SER A 107 12.06 8.06 -7.87
N TYR A 108 13.12 8.85 -8.02
CA TYR A 108 14.13 8.77 -9.06
C TYR A 108 15.31 7.85 -8.69
N LEU A 109 15.48 7.47 -7.42
CA LEU A 109 16.62 6.66 -6.97
C LEU A 109 16.47 5.19 -7.36
N THR A 110 17.53 4.63 -7.94
CA THR A 110 17.61 3.19 -8.29
C THR A 110 18.03 2.29 -7.13
N GLY A 111 18.55 2.87 -6.04
CA GLY A 111 18.99 2.13 -4.87
C GLY A 111 19.13 2.97 -3.61
N ASN A 112 20.34 3.00 -3.04
CA ASN A 112 20.65 3.69 -1.79
C ASN A 112 20.66 5.23 -1.93
N GLN A 113 20.56 5.94 -0.81
CA GLN A 113 20.46 7.40 -0.79
C GLN A 113 21.79 8.13 -1.04
N LEU A 114 22.95 7.46 -1.05
CA LEU A 114 24.25 8.13 -1.06
C LEU A 114 24.99 8.04 -2.38
N SER A 115 24.87 6.95 -3.12
CA SER A 115 25.73 6.66 -4.27
C SER A 115 25.06 5.86 -5.40
N SER A 116 23.75 5.60 -5.30
CA SER A 116 23.04 4.93 -6.41
C SER A 116 22.76 5.88 -7.56
N ASP A 117 22.47 5.33 -8.74
CA ASP A 117 22.09 6.13 -9.90
C ASP A 117 20.67 6.67 -9.76
N CYS A 118 20.39 7.79 -10.43
CA CYS A 118 19.04 8.30 -10.64
C CYS A 118 18.56 7.94 -12.05
N SER A 119 17.29 7.60 -12.19
CA SER A 119 16.66 7.41 -13.51
C SER A 119 15.14 7.55 -13.43
N GLU A 120 14.50 7.61 -14.59
CA GLU A 120 13.05 7.57 -14.72
C GLU A 120 12.45 6.17 -14.49
N VAL A 121 13.25 5.11 -14.52
CA VAL A 121 12.74 3.72 -14.43
C VAL A 121 12.02 3.44 -13.10
N PRO A 122 12.56 3.78 -11.91
CA PRO A 122 11.84 3.61 -10.65
C PRO A 122 10.55 4.44 -10.57
N ILE A 123 10.46 5.57 -11.28
CA ILE A 123 9.23 6.36 -11.39
C ILE A 123 8.17 5.57 -12.18
N ILE A 124 8.55 4.99 -13.32
CA ILE A 124 7.66 4.16 -14.15
C ILE A 124 7.16 2.96 -13.34
N ASP A 125 8.07 2.26 -12.64
CA ASP A 125 7.73 1.11 -11.82
C ASP A 125 6.81 1.48 -10.65
N ALA A 126 7.02 2.63 -10.02
CA ALA A 126 6.15 3.14 -8.97
C ALA A 126 4.73 3.43 -9.52
N LEU A 127 4.62 4.11 -10.67
CA LEU A 127 3.33 4.41 -11.30
C LEU A 127 2.57 3.14 -11.69
N LYS A 128 3.26 2.14 -12.27
CA LYS A 128 2.68 0.83 -12.62
C LYS A 128 2.23 0.02 -11.40
N LYS A 129 2.83 0.27 -10.23
CA LYS A 129 2.39 -0.29 -8.94
C LYS A 129 1.22 0.49 -8.30
N GLY A 130 0.76 1.57 -8.92
CA GLY A 130 -0.36 2.39 -8.44
C GLY A 130 0.05 3.58 -7.56
N VAL A 131 1.34 3.90 -7.41
CA VAL A 131 1.80 5.10 -6.68
C VAL A 131 1.23 6.36 -7.34
N ARG A 132 0.70 7.28 -6.54
CA ARG A 132 0.03 8.52 -6.97
C ARG A 132 0.77 9.79 -6.58
N VAL A 133 1.80 9.71 -5.73
CA VAL A 133 2.68 10.84 -5.41
C VAL A 133 4.12 10.50 -5.77
N ILE A 134 4.71 11.26 -6.67
CA ILE A 134 6.08 11.10 -7.17
C ILE A 134 6.92 12.29 -6.69
N GLU A 135 8.05 12.02 -6.06
CA GLU A 135 8.99 13.04 -5.59
C GLU A 135 10.17 13.19 -6.55
N LEU A 136 10.50 14.43 -6.89
CA LEU A 136 11.65 14.83 -7.69
C LEU A 136 12.42 15.95 -6.98
N ASP A 137 13.71 15.73 -6.75
CA ASP A 137 14.59 16.74 -6.16
C ASP A 137 15.34 17.42 -7.30
N ILE A 138 15.03 18.69 -7.54
CA ILE A 138 15.49 19.41 -8.73
C ILE A 138 16.67 20.32 -8.37
N TRP A 139 17.77 20.17 -9.11
CA TRP A 139 19.01 20.91 -8.92
C TRP A 139 19.53 21.47 -10.25
N PRO A 140 20.29 22.57 -10.23
CA PRO A 140 21.00 23.01 -11.43
C PRO A 140 21.99 21.94 -11.88
N ASN A 141 22.04 21.68 -13.19
CA ASN A 141 23.07 20.82 -13.76
C ASN A 141 24.47 21.43 -13.57
N SER A 142 25.52 20.67 -13.91
CA SER A 142 26.91 21.12 -13.76
C SER A 142 27.24 22.43 -14.48
N ASN A 143 26.58 22.70 -15.61
CA ASN A 143 26.74 23.92 -16.41
C ASN A 143 25.82 25.07 -15.94
N LYS A 144 24.97 24.85 -14.94
CA LYS A 144 23.96 25.79 -14.42
C LYS A 144 23.02 26.36 -15.49
N ASN A 145 22.76 25.61 -16.56
CA ASN A 145 21.92 26.01 -17.68
C ASN A 145 20.72 25.07 -17.91
N ASP A 146 20.68 23.94 -17.20
CA ASP A 146 19.57 22.99 -17.22
C ASP A 146 19.32 22.37 -15.85
N ILE A 147 18.32 21.50 -15.76
CA ILE A 147 17.83 20.92 -14.51
C ILE A 147 18.04 19.41 -14.49
N ASP A 148 18.76 18.97 -13.47
CA ASP A 148 18.96 17.57 -13.13
C ASP A 148 18.09 17.19 -11.92
N VAL A 149 17.75 15.91 -11.85
CA VAL A 149 17.13 15.27 -10.69
C VAL A 149 18.17 14.37 -10.02
N LEU A 150 18.46 14.65 -8.76
CA LEU A 150 19.39 13.87 -7.93
C LEU A 150 19.20 14.14 -6.44
N HIS A 151 19.76 13.26 -5.60
CA HIS A 151 19.81 13.53 -4.17
C HIS A 151 20.99 14.46 -3.87
N GLY A 152 20.67 15.71 -3.54
CA GLY A 152 21.66 16.77 -3.36
C GLY A 152 22.71 16.45 -2.30
N ARG A 153 23.93 16.95 -2.51
CA ARG A 153 25.08 16.76 -1.59
C ARG A 153 25.46 15.29 -1.37
N THR A 154 25.12 14.41 -2.31
CA THR A 154 25.54 13.00 -2.31
C THR A 154 26.29 12.66 -3.60
N LEU A 155 26.67 11.39 -3.77
CA LEU A 155 27.36 10.85 -4.94
C LEU A 155 26.40 10.18 -5.94
N THR A 156 25.09 10.41 -5.83
CA THR A 156 24.12 9.84 -6.77
C THR A 156 24.29 10.43 -8.17
N ALA A 157 24.32 9.60 -9.20
CA ALA A 157 24.43 10.06 -10.58
C ALA A 157 23.09 10.70 -11.04
N PRO A 158 23.09 11.91 -11.63
CA PRO A 158 21.86 12.63 -11.95
C PRO A 158 21.11 12.08 -13.18
N VAL A 159 19.83 12.41 -13.29
CA VAL A 159 19.00 12.23 -14.49
C VAL A 159 18.34 13.55 -14.91
N GLU A 160 18.30 13.83 -16.20
CA GLU A 160 17.68 15.07 -16.72
C GLU A 160 16.18 15.14 -16.35
N LEU A 161 15.71 16.27 -15.83
CA LEU A 161 14.31 16.46 -15.42
C LEU A 161 13.32 16.14 -16.55
N ILE A 162 13.67 16.44 -17.79
CA ILE A 162 12.80 16.19 -18.95
C ILE A 162 12.45 14.70 -19.12
N LYS A 163 13.37 13.80 -18.79
CA LYS A 163 13.14 12.34 -18.86
C LYS A 163 12.11 11.92 -17.83
N CYS A 164 12.27 12.38 -16.59
CA CYS A 164 11.34 12.13 -15.50
C CYS A 164 9.92 12.65 -15.82
N LEU A 165 9.79 13.90 -16.28
CA LEU A 165 8.48 14.48 -16.61
C LEU A 165 7.80 13.74 -17.78
N ARG A 166 8.55 13.35 -18.82
CA ARG A 166 8.01 12.55 -19.93
C ARG A 166 7.56 11.17 -19.49
N ALA A 167 8.33 10.50 -18.63
CA ALA A 167 7.96 9.21 -18.07
C ALA A 167 6.67 9.31 -17.23
N ILE A 168 6.55 10.35 -16.39
CA ILE A 168 5.33 10.62 -15.63
C ILE A 168 4.15 10.83 -16.58
N LYS A 169 4.28 11.68 -17.60
CA LYS A 169 3.19 11.91 -18.58
C LYS A 169 2.72 10.61 -19.24
N ALA A 170 3.67 9.75 -19.62
CA ALA A 170 3.38 8.51 -20.33
C ALA A 170 2.68 7.47 -19.46
N HIS A 171 3.01 7.41 -18.16
CA HIS A 171 2.60 6.30 -17.29
C HIS A 171 1.68 6.71 -16.14
N ALA A 172 1.38 8.01 -15.99
CA ALA A 172 0.60 8.54 -14.87
C ALA A 172 -0.73 7.79 -14.69
N PHE A 173 -1.37 7.38 -15.77
CA PHE A 173 -2.73 6.84 -15.74
C PHE A 173 -2.86 5.41 -16.33
N ASP A 174 -1.76 4.64 -16.37
CA ASP A 174 -1.76 3.27 -16.91
C ASP A 174 -2.64 2.31 -16.11
N VAL A 175 -2.67 2.48 -14.79
CA VAL A 175 -3.33 1.55 -13.84
C VAL A 175 -4.40 2.23 -12.97
N SER A 176 -4.53 3.55 -13.05
CA SER A 176 -5.49 4.33 -12.27
C SER A 176 -5.78 5.66 -12.96
N ASP A 177 -7.05 6.02 -13.11
CA ASP A 177 -7.47 7.32 -13.64
C ASP A 177 -7.40 8.45 -12.61
N TYR A 178 -7.13 8.16 -11.33
CA TYR A 178 -7.07 9.19 -10.29
C TYR A 178 -5.80 10.04 -10.36
N PRO A 179 -5.84 11.28 -9.82
CA PRO A 179 -4.77 12.25 -10.01
C PRO A 179 -3.38 11.75 -9.57
N VAL A 180 -2.36 12.30 -10.21
CA VAL A 180 -0.95 12.14 -9.81
C VAL A 180 -0.42 13.46 -9.27
N VAL A 181 0.18 13.44 -8.08
CA VAL A 181 0.87 14.60 -7.50
C VAL A 181 2.38 14.45 -7.75
N VAL A 182 2.98 15.44 -8.39
CA VAL A 182 4.44 15.54 -8.51
C VAL A 182 4.93 16.54 -7.47
N THR A 183 5.62 16.05 -6.45
CA THR A 183 6.22 16.90 -5.42
C THR A 183 7.64 17.28 -5.83
N LEU A 184 7.90 18.58 -5.95
CA LEU A 184 9.21 19.10 -6.31
C LEU A 184 9.94 19.59 -5.05
N GLU A 185 11.12 19.04 -4.79
CA GLU A 185 12.07 19.65 -3.85
C GLU A 185 12.99 20.59 -4.61
N ASP A 186 12.67 21.88 -4.52
CA ASP A 186 13.25 22.93 -5.36
C ASP A 186 14.51 23.57 -4.77
N HIS A 187 15.64 23.38 -5.46
CA HIS A 187 16.95 23.97 -5.15
C HIS A 187 17.47 24.87 -6.29
N LEU A 188 16.57 25.41 -7.11
CA LEU A 188 16.90 26.16 -8.32
C LEU A 188 16.97 27.68 -8.10
N THR A 189 17.58 28.38 -9.06
CA THR A 189 17.47 29.85 -9.17
C THR A 189 16.14 30.23 -9.83
N PRO A 190 15.67 31.49 -9.68
CA PRO A 190 14.42 31.95 -10.33
C PRO A 190 14.38 31.71 -11.85
N GLU A 191 15.51 31.86 -12.56
CA GLU A 191 15.58 31.62 -14.00
C GLU A 191 15.35 30.14 -14.33
N LEU A 192 15.95 29.23 -13.57
CA LEU A 192 15.75 27.80 -13.74
C LEU A 192 14.35 27.36 -13.28
N GLN A 193 13.78 28.01 -12.26
CA GLN A 193 12.37 27.80 -11.87
C GLN A 193 11.41 28.16 -13.01
N SER A 194 11.64 29.28 -13.71
CA SER A 194 10.86 29.65 -14.89
C SER A 194 10.98 28.57 -15.98
N LYS A 195 12.20 28.08 -16.24
CA LYS A 195 12.43 26.99 -17.19
C LYS A 195 11.69 25.70 -16.78
N VAL A 196 11.65 25.35 -15.50
CA VAL A 196 10.85 24.22 -15.01
C VAL A 196 9.36 24.45 -15.21
N ALA A 197 8.84 25.64 -14.92
CA ALA A 197 7.44 25.97 -15.14
C ALA A 197 7.05 25.87 -16.63
N GLU A 198 7.90 26.35 -17.54
CA GLU A 198 7.74 26.19 -18.99
C GLU A 198 7.75 24.71 -19.40
N MET A 199 8.72 23.92 -18.91
CA MET A 199 8.81 22.49 -19.19
C MET A 199 7.58 21.71 -18.71
N VAL A 200 7.15 21.95 -17.47
CA VAL A 200 5.96 21.34 -16.87
C VAL A 200 4.71 21.68 -17.68
N THR A 201 4.54 22.96 -18.03
CA THR A 201 3.39 23.44 -18.81
C THR A 201 3.39 22.83 -20.21
N ALA A 202 4.54 22.81 -20.89
CA ALA A 202 4.65 22.25 -22.24
C ALA A 202 4.47 20.73 -22.27
N ILE A 203 5.02 20.00 -21.28
CA ILE A 203 4.94 18.55 -21.22
C ILE A 203 3.53 18.12 -20.80
N PHE A 204 3.01 18.59 -19.68
CA PHE A 204 1.72 18.13 -19.18
C PHE A 204 0.54 18.78 -19.90
N GLY A 205 0.66 20.01 -20.42
CA GLY A 205 -0.40 20.66 -21.20
C GLY A 205 -1.75 20.58 -20.49
N GLU A 206 -2.77 20.07 -21.18
CA GLU A 206 -4.15 19.98 -20.65
C GLU A 206 -4.32 19.05 -19.45
N ILE A 207 -3.42 18.08 -19.23
CA ILE A 207 -3.52 17.21 -18.04
C ILE A 207 -2.95 17.89 -16.79
N LEU A 208 -2.23 19.00 -16.90
CA LEU A 208 -1.80 19.79 -15.75
C LEU A 208 -3.00 20.46 -15.07
N PHE A 209 -3.17 20.25 -13.78
CA PHE A 209 -4.13 20.99 -12.98
C PHE A 209 -3.54 22.31 -12.51
N THR A 210 -4.17 23.41 -12.89
CA THR A 210 -3.91 24.75 -12.38
C THR A 210 -5.18 25.30 -11.73
N PRO A 211 -5.16 25.64 -10.42
CA PRO A 211 -6.31 26.30 -9.80
C PRO A 211 -6.58 27.68 -10.44
N PRO A 212 -7.81 28.21 -10.35
CA PRO A 212 -8.12 29.56 -10.81
C PRO A 212 -7.18 30.61 -10.21
N VAL A 213 -6.74 31.56 -11.05
CA VAL A 213 -5.78 32.59 -10.66
C VAL A 213 -6.37 33.44 -9.53
N GLY A 214 -5.62 33.59 -8.44
CA GLY A 214 -5.98 34.45 -7.31
C GLY A 214 -6.83 33.79 -6.22
N GLU A 215 -7.28 32.53 -6.40
CA GLU A 215 -8.08 31.83 -5.40
C GLU A 215 -7.23 30.92 -4.50
N SER A 216 -7.32 31.13 -3.19
CA SER A 216 -6.91 30.12 -2.22
C SER A 216 -8.06 29.13 -2.04
N LEU A 217 -7.76 27.84 -2.25
CA LEU A 217 -8.73 26.79 -2.04
C LEU A 217 -9.12 26.70 -0.55
N LYS A 218 -10.43 26.78 -0.28
CA LYS A 218 -10.99 26.51 1.05
C LYS A 218 -10.97 25.03 1.40
N GLU A 219 -10.99 24.18 0.37
CA GLU A 219 -11.01 22.72 0.46
C GLU A 219 -10.27 22.12 -0.73
N PHE A 220 -9.66 20.94 -0.56
CA PHE A 220 -9.05 20.24 -1.69
C PHE A 220 -10.13 19.66 -2.61
N PRO A 221 -9.96 19.68 -3.94
CA PRO A 221 -10.89 19.01 -4.84
C PRO A 221 -10.87 17.50 -4.59
N SER A 222 -11.89 16.80 -5.08
CA SER A 222 -12.00 15.35 -4.93
C SER A 222 -11.14 14.58 -5.93
N PRO A 223 -10.74 13.33 -5.63
CA PRO A 223 -10.11 12.45 -6.62
C PRO A 223 -10.91 12.34 -7.93
N ASN A 224 -12.24 12.24 -7.87
CA ASN A 224 -13.10 12.19 -9.06
C ASN A 224 -13.02 13.47 -9.90
N SER A 225 -13.08 14.65 -9.27
CA SER A 225 -13.01 15.94 -9.97
C SER A 225 -11.66 16.18 -10.65
N LEU A 226 -10.62 15.49 -10.19
CA LEU A 226 -9.24 15.58 -10.67
C LEU A 226 -8.80 14.35 -11.46
N LYS A 227 -9.75 13.52 -11.93
CA LYS A 227 -9.42 12.38 -12.78
C LYS A 227 -8.57 12.82 -13.98
N ARG A 228 -7.52 12.04 -14.22
CA ARG A 228 -6.55 12.22 -15.29
C ARG A 228 -5.83 13.57 -15.25
N ARG A 229 -5.70 14.16 -14.05
CA ARG A 229 -4.93 15.40 -13.82
C ARG A 229 -3.61 15.13 -13.09
N ILE A 230 -2.61 15.95 -13.41
CA ILE A 230 -1.32 16.03 -12.72
C ILE A 230 -1.28 17.32 -11.91
N ILE A 231 -0.89 17.22 -10.64
CA ILE A 231 -0.81 18.34 -9.70
C ILE A 231 0.67 18.56 -9.35
N ILE A 232 1.16 19.79 -9.47
CA ILE A 232 2.50 20.15 -8.98
C ILE A 232 2.39 20.65 -7.55
N SER A 233 3.20 20.08 -6.67
CA SER A 233 3.29 20.48 -5.27
C SER A 233 4.73 20.88 -4.94
N THR A 234 5.00 22.18 -4.87
CA THR A 234 6.31 22.74 -4.51
C THR A 234 6.19 23.77 -3.38
N LYS A 235 7.32 24.21 -2.81
CA LYS A 235 7.35 25.33 -1.86
C LYS A 235 6.95 26.62 -2.60
N PRO A 236 6.17 27.53 -1.98
CA PRO A 236 5.88 28.83 -2.58
C PRO A 236 7.17 29.63 -2.80
N PRO A 237 7.29 30.41 -3.89
CA PRO A 237 8.41 31.31 -4.14
C PRO A 237 8.66 32.28 -2.97
N LYS A 238 9.92 32.70 -2.77
CA LYS A 238 10.29 33.62 -1.68
C LYS A 238 9.56 34.97 -1.80
N GLU A 239 9.37 35.49 -3.02
CA GLU A 239 8.65 36.74 -3.31
C GLU A 239 7.17 36.72 -2.85
N TYR A 240 6.55 35.54 -2.82
CA TYR A 240 5.17 35.36 -2.34
C TYR A 240 5.03 35.51 -0.82
N LYS A 241 6.15 35.46 -0.08
CA LYS A 241 6.20 35.69 1.37
C LYS A 241 6.32 37.19 1.70
N GLU A 242 7.00 37.95 0.85
CA GLU A 242 7.21 39.39 1.07
C GLU A 242 5.92 40.20 0.89
N GLY A 243 4.96 39.72 0.08
CA GLY A 243 3.67 40.40 -0.11
C GLY A 243 2.57 40.15 0.95
N LYS A 244 2.81 39.31 1.98
CA LYS A 244 1.78 38.97 2.99
C LYS A 244 2.22 38.96 4.45
N ASP A 245 3.52 39.14 4.75
CA ASP A 245 4.07 39.07 6.12
C ASP A 245 4.75 40.39 6.60
N GLU A 246 4.40 41.56 6.04
CA GLU A 246 5.03 42.85 6.45
C GLU A 246 4.61 43.41 7.82
N GLU A 247 3.61 42.85 8.51
CA GLU A 247 3.24 43.33 9.85
C GLU A 247 3.97 42.65 11.03
N ALA A 248 4.92 41.73 10.78
CA ALA A 248 5.52 40.97 11.89
C ALA A 248 7.02 40.63 11.77
N VAL A 249 7.87 41.55 11.29
CA VAL A 249 9.32 41.42 11.52
C VAL A 249 9.98 42.78 11.75
N GLN A 250 9.93 43.27 12.99
CA GLN A 250 11.00 44.10 13.51
C GLN A 250 11.72 43.38 14.66
N LYS A 251 13.02 43.16 14.44
CA LYS A 251 14.08 42.61 15.31
C LYS A 251 14.37 41.11 15.20
N GLY A 252 15.38 40.81 14.38
CA GLY A 252 16.20 39.59 14.45
C GLY A 252 17.27 39.63 13.37
N LYS A 253 18.54 39.77 13.77
CA LYS A 253 19.70 39.96 12.90
C LYS A 253 19.93 38.81 11.91
N SER A 254 20.52 39.19 10.77
CA SER A 254 21.06 38.37 9.69
C SER A 254 21.86 37.15 10.16
N LEU A 255 21.43 35.96 9.73
CA LEU A 255 22.26 34.75 9.60
C LEU A 255 21.88 34.08 8.28
N GLY A 256 22.92 33.70 7.53
CA GLY A 256 22.87 33.29 6.12
C GLY A 256 22.12 32.00 5.85
N ASP A 257 22.00 31.72 4.54
CA ASP A 257 21.29 30.60 3.93
C ASP A 257 21.66 29.23 4.54
N GLU A 258 20.88 28.80 5.54
CA GLU A 258 20.78 27.40 5.95
C GLU A 258 19.41 26.85 5.55
N GLU A 259 19.42 25.68 4.91
CA GLU A 259 18.26 24.86 4.57
C GLU A 259 17.36 24.64 5.79
N VAL A 260 16.21 25.32 5.83
CA VAL A 260 15.21 25.10 6.88
C VAL A 260 14.38 23.87 6.54
N TRP A 261 14.96 22.69 6.76
CA TRP A 261 14.22 21.47 7.07
C TRP A 261 13.85 21.51 8.56
N GLY A 262 12.57 21.36 8.90
CA GLY A 262 12.15 21.24 10.30
C GLY A 262 11.71 22.54 10.96
N ARG A 263 10.47 22.96 10.68
CA ARG A 263 9.69 23.55 11.76
C ARG A 263 9.26 22.40 12.66
N GLU A 264 9.76 22.36 13.89
CA GLU A 264 9.30 21.40 14.90
C GLU A 264 7.78 21.50 15.04
N VAL A 265 7.07 20.37 15.01
CA VAL A 265 5.62 20.31 15.26
C VAL A 265 5.19 21.06 16.53
N PRO A 266 5.97 21.01 17.65
CA PRO A 266 5.77 21.92 18.78
C PRO A 266 5.58 23.38 18.38
N SER A 267 6.43 23.96 17.53
CA SER A 267 6.31 25.37 17.13
C SER A 267 5.07 25.70 16.31
N PHE A 268 4.56 24.77 15.49
CA PHE A 268 3.32 24.94 14.73
C PHE A 268 2.09 24.79 15.63
N ILE A 269 2.09 23.80 16.51
CA ILE A 269 0.96 23.53 17.42
C ILE A 269 0.93 24.54 18.58
N GLU A 270 2.08 25.01 19.06
CA GLU A 270 2.22 26.08 20.06
C GLU A 270 1.93 27.47 19.48
N ARG A 271 2.30 27.76 18.22
CA ARG A 271 1.79 28.97 17.53
C ARG A 271 0.27 28.97 17.40
N ASN A 272 -0.36 27.80 17.30
CA ASN A 272 -1.81 27.68 17.28
C ASN A 272 -2.43 27.78 18.70
N LYS A 273 -1.65 27.63 19.79
CA LYS A 273 -2.11 27.94 21.16
C LYS A 273 -2.19 29.45 21.42
N SER A 274 -1.38 30.26 20.73
CA SER A 274 -1.39 31.74 20.85
C SER A 274 -2.39 32.44 19.93
N GLY A 275 -3.31 31.70 19.30
CA GLY A 275 -4.45 32.31 18.58
C GLY A 275 -4.25 32.56 17.09
N TYR A 276 -3.27 31.93 16.43
CA TYR A 276 -3.36 31.75 14.98
C TYR A 276 -4.13 30.45 14.72
N LYS A 277 -5.44 30.55 14.50
CA LYS A 277 -6.29 29.42 14.09
C LYS A 277 -5.68 28.76 12.84
N VAL A 278 -5.82 27.43 12.71
CA VAL A 278 -5.81 26.83 11.36
C VAL A 278 -6.85 27.62 10.58
N ASP A 279 -6.40 28.33 9.55
CA ASP A 279 -7.24 29.20 8.74
C ASP A 279 -8.35 28.33 8.12
N PRO A 280 -9.61 28.44 8.57
CA PRO A 280 -10.68 27.57 8.12
C PRO A 280 -11.02 27.80 6.64
N ASP A 281 -10.55 28.93 6.07
CA ASP A 281 -10.78 29.31 4.69
C ASP A 281 -9.59 28.96 3.77
N LYS A 282 -8.56 28.25 4.28
CA LYS A 282 -7.38 27.91 3.47
C LYS A 282 -6.76 26.57 3.82
N VAL A 283 -6.81 25.62 2.89
CA VAL A 283 -6.09 24.36 3.02
C VAL A 283 -4.57 24.52 2.91
N ARG A 284 -3.84 23.65 3.62
CA ARG A 284 -2.38 23.62 3.64
C ARG A 284 -1.85 22.19 3.52
N ARG A 285 -0.58 22.09 3.11
CA ARG A 285 0.21 20.86 3.16
C ARG A 285 1.39 21.06 4.13
N LEU A 286 1.63 20.09 4.99
CA LEU A 286 2.81 20.02 5.84
C LEU A 286 3.61 18.74 5.53
N SER A 287 4.91 18.78 5.80
CA SER A 287 5.80 17.62 5.67
C SER A 287 6.63 17.47 6.93
N LEU A 288 6.71 16.24 7.46
CA LEU A 288 7.47 15.88 8.66
C LEU A 288 8.25 14.60 8.41
N SER A 289 9.42 14.46 9.02
CA SER A 289 10.07 13.15 9.08
C SER A 289 9.28 12.19 9.98
N GLU A 290 9.49 10.89 9.83
CA GLU A 290 8.91 9.87 10.72
C GLU A 290 9.16 10.19 12.21
N GLU A 291 10.38 10.61 12.56
CA GLU A 291 10.80 10.89 13.94
C GLU A 291 10.14 12.16 14.49
N GLN A 292 9.99 13.18 13.64
CA GLN A 292 9.27 14.40 14.01
C GLN A 292 7.79 14.12 14.29
N LEU A 293 7.16 13.26 13.50
CA LEU A 293 5.78 12.85 13.75
C LEU A 293 5.65 12.02 15.03
N GLU A 294 6.52 11.04 15.25
CA GLU A 294 6.51 10.20 16.46
C GLU A 294 6.59 11.07 17.72
N LYS A 295 7.61 11.96 17.79
CA LYS A 295 7.78 12.89 18.90
C LYS A 295 6.59 13.85 19.09
N ALA A 296 5.95 14.25 17.99
CA ALA A 296 4.78 15.12 18.06
C ALA A 296 3.51 14.40 18.51
N ALA A 297 3.32 13.16 18.08
CA ALA A 297 2.16 12.34 18.40
C ALA A 297 2.05 12.09 19.91
N GLU A 298 3.17 11.96 20.62
CA GLU A 298 3.22 11.82 22.09
C GLU A 298 2.43 12.91 22.84
N LYS A 299 2.43 14.14 22.31
CA LYS A 299 1.80 15.30 22.97
C LYS A 299 0.56 15.82 22.23
N TYR A 300 0.49 15.59 20.92
CA TYR A 300 -0.42 16.31 20.04
C TYR A 300 -1.19 15.41 19.06
N ALA A 301 -1.29 14.10 19.31
CA ALA A 301 -1.98 13.14 18.43
C ALA A 301 -3.37 13.62 17.97
N LYS A 302 -4.22 14.09 18.90
CA LYS A 302 -5.59 14.56 18.57
C LYS A 302 -5.57 15.78 17.65
N GLN A 303 -4.65 16.72 17.88
CA GLN A 303 -4.50 17.92 17.06
C GLN A 303 -3.99 17.57 15.66
N ILE A 304 -3.11 16.57 15.55
CA ILE A 304 -2.63 16.07 14.26
C ILE A 304 -3.79 15.44 13.48
N VAL A 305 -4.61 14.59 14.10
CA VAL A 305 -5.80 14.03 13.45
C VAL A 305 -6.76 15.12 12.98
N ARG A 306 -7.06 16.11 13.84
CA ARG A 306 -7.88 17.27 13.44
C ARG A 306 -7.28 18.05 12.27
N PHE A 307 -5.96 18.24 12.25
CA PHE A 307 -5.27 18.88 11.14
C PHE A 307 -5.49 18.10 9.83
N THR A 308 -5.34 16.78 9.86
CA THR A 308 -5.44 15.93 8.65
C THR A 308 -6.87 15.77 8.12
N GLN A 309 -7.90 16.20 8.84
CA GLN A 309 -9.27 16.20 8.31
C GLN A 309 -9.41 17.17 7.13
N GLN A 310 -8.83 18.36 7.24
CA GLN A 310 -8.92 19.40 6.21
C GLN A 310 -7.62 19.60 5.42
N ASN A 311 -6.47 19.28 6.02
CA ASN A 311 -5.15 19.57 5.47
C ASN A 311 -4.40 18.29 5.08
N LEU A 312 -3.38 18.42 4.23
CA LEU A 312 -2.52 17.31 3.85
C LEU A 312 -1.29 17.24 4.75
N LEU A 313 -1.00 16.05 5.26
CA LEU A 313 0.22 15.74 5.97
C LEU A 313 1.02 14.69 5.22
N ARG A 314 2.25 15.05 4.86
CA ARG A 314 3.25 14.15 4.30
C ARG A 314 4.25 13.72 5.36
N ILE A 315 4.51 12.42 5.43
CA ILE A 315 5.54 11.83 6.27
C ILE A 315 6.61 11.23 5.38
N TYR A 316 7.89 11.46 5.68
CA TYR A 316 9.00 10.93 4.88
C TYR A 316 10.05 10.23 5.78
N PRO A 317 10.84 9.30 5.22
CA PRO A 317 11.88 8.59 5.96
C PRO A 317 12.93 9.56 6.53
N LYS A 318 13.48 9.29 7.71
CA LYS A 318 14.56 10.10 8.28
C LYS A 318 15.87 9.94 7.48
N GLY A 319 16.68 10.99 7.46
CA GLY A 319 17.94 11.03 6.69
C GLY A 319 18.99 9.97 7.06
N THR A 320 18.91 9.37 8.26
CA THR A 320 19.81 8.27 8.66
C THR A 320 19.50 6.94 7.95
N ARG A 321 18.38 6.82 7.22
CA ARG A 321 18.03 5.64 6.42
C ARG A 321 18.74 5.61 5.06
N VAL A 322 20.07 5.70 5.09
CA VAL A 322 20.92 5.79 3.90
C VAL A 322 20.82 4.58 2.96
N THR A 323 20.43 3.42 3.47
CA THR A 323 20.19 2.19 2.67
C THR A 323 18.81 2.14 2.02
N SER A 324 18.03 3.22 2.07
CA SER A 324 16.66 3.29 1.56
C SER A 324 15.69 2.32 2.26
N SER A 325 15.95 2.00 3.53
CA SER A 325 14.99 1.27 4.38
C SER A 325 13.73 2.10 4.64
N ASN A 326 12.62 1.45 5.01
CA ASN A 326 11.34 2.09 5.27
C ASN A 326 10.90 1.95 6.74
N TYR A 327 10.13 2.93 7.21
CA TYR A 327 9.56 2.99 8.57
C TYR A 327 8.21 2.29 8.65
N ASN A 328 7.61 2.16 9.83
CA ASN A 328 6.28 1.55 9.95
C ASN A 328 5.21 2.55 9.43
N PRO A 329 4.42 2.23 8.37
CA PRO A 329 3.48 3.20 7.81
C PRO A 329 2.34 3.57 8.77
N LEU A 330 2.05 2.70 9.75
CA LEU A 330 1.02 2.92 10.77
C LEU A 330 1.30 4.14 11.66
N VAL A 331 2.57 4.56 11.79
CA VAL A 331 2.93 5.81 12.48
C VAL A 331 2.18 7.00 11.86
N GLY A 332 2.10 7.05 10.53
CA GLY A 332 1.38 8.08 9.78
C GLY A 332 -0.13 7.83 9.71
N TRP A 333 -0.53 6.63 9.28
CA TRP A 333 -1.95 6.34 9.03
C TRP A 333 -2.84 6.39 10.27
N SER A 334 -2.33 5.97 11.44
CA SER A 334 -3.06 6.09 12.72
C SER A 334 -3.39 7.54 13.11
N HIS A 335 -2.68 8.51 12.53
CA HIS A 335 -2.89 9.94 12.74
C HIS A 335 -3.55 10.64 11.54
N GLY A 336 -4.04 9.87 10.57
CA GLY A 336 -4.73 10.37 9.38
C GLY A 336 -3.82 11.01 8.32
N ALA A 337 -2.50 10.82 8.42
CA ALA A 337 -1.57 11.34 7.43
C ALA A 337 -1.80 10.65 6.07
N GLN A 338 -2.02 11.47 5.05
CA GLN A 338 -2.42 11.03 3.72
C GLN A 338 -1.23 10.55 2.90
N MET A 339 -0.13 11.28 2.96
CA MET A 339 1.05 11.07 2.12
C MET A 339 2.17 10.41 2.94
N VAL A 340 2.04 9.13 3.25
CA VAL A 340 3.07 8.35 3.94
C VAL A 340 4.09 7.87 2.89
N ALA A 341 5.18 8.62 2.71
CA ALA A 341 6.14 8.47 1.62
C ALA A 341 7.17 7.37 1.89
N PHE A 342 7.38 6.48 0.92
CA PHE A 342 8.23 5.30 1.03
C PHE A 342 9.26 5.19 -0.10
N ASN A 343 10.43 4.66 0.21
CA ASN A 343 11.44 4.27 -0.76
C ASN A 343 10.95 3.01 -1.52
N MET A 344 10.42 3.20 -2.72
CA MET A 344 9.75 2.15 -3.52
C MET A 344 10.73 1.16 -4.18
N GLN A 345 12.00 1.54 -4.31
CA GLN A 345 13.11 0.73 -4.79
C GLN A 345 13.62 -0.27 -3.73
N GLY A 346 13.21 -0.10 -2.48
CA GLY A 346 13.56 -0.98 -1.37
C GLY A 346 12.71 -2.26 -1.33
N TYR A 347 12.82 -2.99 -0.23
CA TYR A 347 12.01 -4.17 0.06
C TYR A 347 11.84 -4.38 1.56
N GLY A 348 11.03 -5.37 1.93
CA GLY A 348 10.83 -5.79 3.31
C GLY A 348 9.49 -5.35 3.91
N ARG A 349 9.31 -5.73 5.18
CA ARG A 349 8.02 -5.71 5.87
C ARG A 349 7.22 -4.44 5.67
N SER A 350 7.82 -3.27 5.95
CA SER A 350 7.10 -2.02 5.87
C SER A 350 6.56 -1.73 4.47
N LEU A 351 7.33 -2.06 3.43
CA LEU A 351 6.88 -1.88 2.04
C LEU A 351 5.80 -2.90 1.68
N TRP A 352 5.84 -4.11 2.23
CA TRP A 352 4.75 -5.09 2.09
C TRP A 352 3.44 -4.58 2.69
N LEU A 353 3.49 -3.92 3.86
CA LEU A 353 2.30 -3.29 4.46
C LEU A 353 1.75 -2.19 3.55
N MET A 354 2.63 -1.36 3.00
CA MET A 354 2.24 -0.30 2.08
C MET A 354 1.57 -0.85 0.81
N GLN A 355 2.21 -1.81 0.15
CA GLN A 355 1.65 -2.47 -1.02
C GLN A 355 0.34 -3.20 -0.69
N GLY A 356 0.25 -3.85 0.47
CA GLY A 356 -0.94 -4.55 0.93
C GLY A 356 -2.12 -3.62 1.14
N MET A 357 -1.90 -2.51 1.86
CA MET A 357 -2.90 -1.45 2.05
C MET A 357 -3.45 -0.97 0.71
N PHE A 358 -2.57 -0.59 -0.23
CA PHE A 358 -2.96 -0.05 -1.53
C PHE A 358 -3.42 -1.07 -2.57
N ARG A 359 -3.65 -2.34 -2.19
CA ARG A 359 -4.48 -3.27 -2.97
C ARG A 359 -5.98 -3.02 -2.77
N ALA A 360 -6.36 -2.34 -1.67
CA ALA A 360 -7.73 -1.92 -1.41
C ALA A 360 -8.29 -1.00 -2.51
N ASN A 361 -9.61 -0.85 -2.54
CA ASN A 361 -10.31 0.08 -3.42
C ASN A 361 -9.91 -0.04 -4.91
N GLY A 362 -9.83 -1.28 -5.40
CA GLY A 362 -9.47 -1.58 -6.79
C GLY A 362 -8.01 -1.27 -7.14
N GLY A 363 -7.12 -1.08 -6.15
CA GLY A 363 -5.71 -0.79 -6.40
C GLY A 363 -5.45 0.62 -6.94
N CYS A 364 -6.41 1.53 -6.81
CA CYS A 364 -6.40 2.81 -7.53
C CYS A 364 -5.43 3.87 -6.95
N GLY A 365 -4.78 3.55 -5.82
CA GLY A 365 -3.81 4.41 -5.15
C GLY A 365 -4.40 5.46 -4.20
N TYR A 366 -5.73 5.49 -4.06
CA TYR A 366 -6.47 6.33 -3.11
C TYR A 366 -7.41 5.45 -2.26
N ILE A 367 -7.32 5.58 -0.94
CA ILE A 367 -8.16 4.85 0.02
C ILE A 367 -8.80 5.84 0.96
N LYS A 368 -10.12 5.89 1.04
CA LYS A 368 -10.85 6.76 1.95
C LYS A 368 -10.49 6.41 3.39
N LYS A 369 -10.16 7.43 4.18
CA LYS A 369 -9.85 7.26 5.61
C LYS A 369 -11.09 6.74 6.34
N PRO A 370 -10.91 5.91 7.38
CA PRO A 370 -12.02 5.47 8.20
C PRO A 370 -12.67 6.64 8.94
N ASP A 371 -13.95 6.48 9.26
CA ASP A 371 -14.75 7.51 9.92
C ASP A 371 -14.15 7.99 11.25
N ILE A 372 -13.43 7.13 11.98
CA ILE A 372 -12.73 7.51 13.22
C ILE A 372 -11.65 8.60 13.01
N LEU A 373 -11.11 8.73 11.79
CA LEU A 373 -10.16 9.77 11.42
C LEU A 373 -10.81 10.98 10.71
N LEU A 374 -12.10 10.88 10.36
CA LEU A 374 -12.84 11.93 9.64
C LEU A 374 -13.86 12.66 10.52
N LYS A 375 -14.63 11.91 11.30
CA LYS A 375 -15.66 12.41 12.22
C LYS A 375 -15.01 12.48 13.60
N GLY A 376 -14.97 13.66 14.21
CA GLY A 376 -14.47 13.81 15.58
C GLY A 376 -15.33 13.00 16.55
N GLY A 377 -14.88 11.78 16.91
CA GLY A 377 -15.58 10.95 17.88
C GLY A 377 -15.60 11.60 19.27
N SER A 378 -16.63 11.30 20.05
CA SER A 378 -16.67 11.58 21.49
C SER A 378 -15.50 10.87 22.17
N ASP A 379 -14.95 11.49 23.23
CA ASP A 379 -13.72 11.08 23.93
C ASP A 379 -13.75 9.69 24.59
N SER A 380 -14.82 8.89 24.46
CA SER A 380 -15.13 7.77 25.37
C SER A 380 -14.92 6.34 24.86
N ASP A 381 -14.91 6.01 23.56
CA ASP A 381 -15.07 4.58 23.15
C ASP A 381 -14.12 4.14 22.01
N ILE A 382 -12.80 4.13 22.22
CA ILE A 382 -11.83 3.86 21.12
C ILE A 382 -11.03 2.54 21.26
N PHE A 383 -11.19 1.76 22.33
CA PHE A 383 -10.27 0.62 22.57
C PHE A 383 -10.92 -0.73 22.89
N ASP A 384 -12.25 -0.86 22.83
CA ASP A 384 -12.88 -2.17 22.87
C ASP A 384 -12.81 -2.86 21.50
N PRO A 385 -12.50 -4.17 21.43
CA PRO A 385 -12.54 -4.92 20.18
C PRO A 385 -13.89 -4.78 19.49
N LYS A 386 -13.88 -4.31 18.25
CA LYS A 386 -15.08 -4.14 17.42
C LYS A 386 -15.43 -5.39 16.62
N ALA A 387 -14.45 -6.25 16.38
CA ALA A 387 -14.60 -7.48 15.59
C ALA A 387 -13.57 -8.52 16.04
N THR A 388 -13.84 -9.79 15.77
CA THR A 388 -12.83 -10.85 15.84
C THR A 388 -12.65 -11.47 14.45
N LEU A 389 -11.39 -11.65 14.04
CA LEU A 389 -11.04 -12.31 12.78
C LEU A 389 -10.43 -13.69 13.05
N PRO A 390 -11.25 -14.76 12.97
CA PRO A 390 -10.77 -16.11 12.70
C PRO A 390 -10.04 -16.23 11.36
N VAL A 391 -8.87 -16.87 11.37
CA VAL A 391 -8.06 -17.19 10.20
C VAL A 391 -7.63 -18.65 10.27
N THR A 392 -8.07 -19.46 9.33
CA THR A 392 -7.64 -20.86 9.17
C THR A 392 -6.64 -20.96 8.04
N ILE A 393 -5.43 -21.44 8.32
CA ILE A 393 -4.43 -21.77 7.32
C ILE A 393 -4.55 -23.27 7.02
N TYR A 394 -5.16 -23.61 5.90
CA TYR A 394 -5.30 -25.02 5.51
C TYR A 394 -3.99 -25.57 5.00
N MET A 395 -3.47 -24.98 3.92
CA MET A 395 -2.30 -25.53 3.23
C MET A 395 -1.66 -24.50 2.28
N GLY A 396 -0.47 -24.83 1.79
CA GLY A 396 0.23 -24.09 0.74
C GLY A 396 0.59 -24.98 -0.44
N GLU A 397 0.64 -24.40 -1.63
CA GLU A 397 1.02 -25.10 -2.86
C GLU A 397 1.75 -24.16 -3.84
N GLY A 398 2.55 -24.73 -4.75
CA GLY A 398 3.04 -24.06 -5.95
C GLY A 398 4.54 -23.77 -5.97
N TRP A 399 5.25 -23.97 -4.85
CA TRP A 399 6.70 -23.71 -4.78
C TRP A 399 7.50 -24.58 -5.76
N TYR A 400 7.11 -25.84 -5.94
CA TYR A 400 7.79 -26.77 -6.85
C TYR A 400 7.67 -26.40 -8.34
N PHE A 401 6.74 -25.51 -8.71
CA PHE A 401 6.64 -24.96 -10.07
C PHE A 401 7.54 -23.73 -10.27
N ASP A 402 7.68 -22.91 -9.24
CA ASP A 402 8.33 -21.60 -9.32
C ASP A 402 9.81 -21.67 -8.91
N PHE A 403 10.21 -22.67 -8.13
CA PHE A 403 11.55 -22.83 -7.58
C PHE A 403 12.21 -24.14 -8.00
N ARG A 404 13.55 -24.13 -8.05
CA ARG A 404 14.32 -25.36 -8.24
C ARG A 404 14.21 -26.24 -6.99
N HIS A 405 14.30 -27.54 -7.16
CA HIS A 405 14.25 -28.50 -6.04
C HIS A 405 15.33 -28.27 -4.98
N THR A 406 16.47 -27.66 -5.35
CA THR A 406 17.55 -27.32 -4.42
C THR A 406 17.49 -25.89 -3.88
N HIS A 407 16.35 -25.20 -4.03
CA HIS A 407 16.29 -23.78 -3.74
C HIS A 407 16.31 -23.49 -2.25
N PHE A 408 15.54 -24.25 -1.49
CA PHE A 408 15.44 -24.14 -0.04
C PHE A 408 16.48 -25.07 0.59
N ASP A 409 16.33 -26.38 0.35
CA ASP A 409 17.30 -27.38 0.81
C ASP A 409 18.02 -28.06 -0.33
N GLN A 410 19.32 -28.28 -0.16
CA GLN A 410 20.14 -28.92 -1.19
C GLN A 410 19.85 -30.42 -1.34
N TYR A 411 19.44 -31.09 -0.26
CA TYR A 411 19.38 -32.55 -0.18
C TYR A 411 18.01 -33.11 0.28
N SER A 412 17.12 -32.26 0.78
CA SER A 412 15.78 -32.58 1.26
C SER A 412 14.72 -31.70 0.59
N PRO A 413 13.43 -32.05 0.67
CA PRO A 413 12.36 -31.07 0.54
C PRO A 413 12.35 -30.04 1.70
N PRO A 414 11.62 -28.92 1.55
CA PRO A 414 11.61 -27.84 2.53
C PRO A 414 10.80 -28.12 3.80
N ASP A 415 11.23 -27.51 4.91
CA ASP A 415 10.56 -27.54 6.21
C ASP A 415 9.69 -26.29 6.43
N PHE A 416 8.52 -26.23 5.78
CA PHE A 416 7.71 -25.02 5.78
C PHE A 416 6.90 -24.80 7.06
N TYR A 417 6.84 -23.54 7.48
CA TYR A 417 5.86 -23.01 8.44
C TYR A 417 5.30 -21.66 7.99
N THR A 418 4.09 -21.33 8.45
CA THR A 418 3.44 -20.05 8.15
C THR A 418 3.33 -19.19 9.41
N ARG A 419 3.76 -17.93 9.30
CA ARG A 419 3.50 -16.87 10.27
C ARG A 419 2.23 -16.12 9.86
N VAL A 420 1.29 -16.00 10.79
CA VAL A 420 -0.01 -15.36 10.59
C VAL A 420 -0.15 -14.27 11.63
N GLY A 421 -0.45 -13.05 11.20
CA GLY A 421 -0.57 -11.95 12.14
C GLY A 421 -1.28 -10.73 11.59
N ILE A 422 -1.51 -9.79 12.49
CA ILE A 422 -2.12 -8.50 12.19
C ILE A 422 -1.06 -7.41 12.35
N ALA A 423 -0.97 -6.52 11.37
CA ALA A 423 -0.35 -5.21 11.56
C ALA A 423 -1.46 -4.17 11.61
N GLY A 424 -1.51 -3.39 12.69
CA GLY A 424 -2.53 -2.36 12.87
C GLY A 424 -2.14 -1.43 14.00
N VAL A 425 -3.13 -0.91 14.72
CA VAL A 425 -2.86 -0.21 15.98
C VAL A 425 -2.09 -1.12 16.96
N PRO A 426 -1.35 -0.56 17.94
CA PRO A 426 -0.56 -1.38 18.86
C PRO A 426 -1.36 -2.48 19.57
N ALA A 427 -2.63 -2.24 19.89
CA ALA A 427 -3.52 -3.21 20.53
C ALA A 427 -3.83 -4.44 19.65
N ASP A 428 -3.86 -4.27 18.33
CA ASP A 428 -4.22 -5.33 17.38
C ASP A 428 -2.98 -6.07 16.86
N THR A 429 -1.79 -5.53 17.09
CA THR A 429 -0.55 -6.02 16.46
C THR A 429 -0.03 -7.28 17.15
N VAL A 430 -0.21 -8.42 16.50
CA VAL A 430 0.25 -9.73 16.98
C VAL A 430 0.67 -10.63 15.82
N MET A 431 1.63 -11.52 16.05
CA MET A 431 2.08 -12.51 15.08
C MET A 431 2.15 -13.89 15.75
N LYS A 432 1.46 -14.86 15.17
CA LYS A 432 1.43 -16.28 15.56
C LYS A 432 2.12 -17.11 14.47
N LYS A 433 2.42 -18.37 14.76
CA LYS A 433 3.02 -19.30 13.79
C LYS A 433 2.33 -20.65 13.83
N THR A 434 2.23 -21.31 12.68
CA THR A 434 1.89 -22.73 12.59
C THR A 434 3.03 -23.59 13.12
N LYS A 435 2.79 -24.88 13.25
CA LYS A 435 3.83 -25.90 13.30
C LYS A 435 4.67 -25.88 12.03
N THR A 436 5.93 -26.27 12.17
CA THR A 436 6.79 -26.62 11.05
C THR A 436 6.44 -28.00 10.56
N LEU A 437 6.30 -28.17 9.25
CA LEU A 437 6.09 -29.45 8.60
C LEU A 437 7.35 -29.81 7.83
N GLU A 438 8.00 -30.89 8.25
CA GLU A 438 9.29 -31.33 7.72
C GLU A 438 9.14 -32.02 6.36
N ASP A 439 10.14 -31.84 5.49
CA ASP A 439 10.32 -32.53 4.21
C ASP A 439 9.09 -32.50 3.28
N ASN A 440 8.40 -31.35 3.14
CA ASN A 440 7.18 -31.27 2.34
C ASN A 440 6.99 -30.00 1.49
N TRP A 441 6.94 -30.17 0.16
CA TRP A 441 6.64 -29.11 -0.82
C TRP A 441 5.16 -28.65 -0.85
N ILE A 442 4.25 -29.41 -0.25
CA ILE A 442 2.80 -29.18 -0.22
C ILE A 442 2.33 -29.26 1.25
N PRO A 443 2.72 -28.30 2.09
CA PRO A 443 2.41 -28.32 3.51
C PRO A 443 0.90 -28.13 3.76
N ALA A 444 0.32 -29.01 4.59
CA ALA A 444 -1.06 -28.91 5.07
C ALA A 444 -1.07 -28.77 6.59
N TRP A 445 -1.30 -27.55 7.08
CA TRP A 445 -1.23 -27.20 8.50
C TRP A 445 -2.56 -27.41 9.23
N ASP A 446 -3.69 -27.08 8.59
CA ASP A 446 -5.03 -27.13 9.19
C ASP A 446 -5.11 -26.43 10.57
N GLU A 447 -4.48 -25.26 10.69
CA GLU A 447 -4.41 -24.50 11.95
C GLU A 447 -5.28 -23.24 11.93
N VAL A 448 -5.96 -22.98 13.05
CA VAL A 448 -6.86 -21.85 13.25
C VAL A 448 -6.25 -20.85 14.22
N PHE A 449 -6.35 -19.56 13.87
CA PHE A 449 -5.90 -18.44 14.68
C PHE A 449 -7.01 -17.41 14.82
N GLU A 450 -7.20 -16.90 16.03
CA GLU A 450 -8.15 -15.82 16.28
C GLU A 450 -7.42 -14.51 16.59
N PHE A 451 -7.91 -13.41 16.03
CA PHE A 451 -7.36 -12.08 16.21
C PHE A 451 -8.48 -11.09 16.60
N PRO A 452 -8.56 -10.63 17.86
CA PRO A 452 -9.45 -9.54 18.23
C PRO A 452 -8.93 -8.22 17.62
N LEU A 453 -9.85 -7.40 17.10
CA LEU A 453 -9.53 -6.16 16.39
C LEU A 453 -10.25 -4.96 17.01
N THR A 454 -9.49 -4.02 17.56
CA THR A 454 -10.00 -2.73 18.08
C THR A 454 -10.24 -1.72 16.96
N VAL A 455 -9.39 -1.70 15.94
CA VAL A 455 -9.52 -0.81 14.77
C VAL A 455 -9.36 -1.63 13.48
N PRO A 456 -10.37 -2.46 13.12
CA PRO A 456 -10.30 -3.31 11.94
C PRO A 456 -10.04 -2.51 10.65
N GLU A 457 -10.46 -1.25 10.57
CA GLU A 457 -10.30 -0.37 9.41
C GLU A 457 -8.85 0.10 9.18
N LEU A 458 -7.93 -0.19 10.10
CA LEU A 458 -6.48 0.03 9.94
C LEU A 458 -5.68 -1.28 10.06
N ALA A 459 -6.35 -2.42 10.22
CA ALA A 459 -5.72 -3.72 10.36
C ALA A 459 -5.39 -4.34 9.00
N LEU A 460 -4.18 -4.86 8.88
CA LEU A 460 -3.70 -5.61 7.73
C LEU A 460 -3.39 -7.04 8.16
N LEU A 461 -4.00 -8.03 7.50
CA LEU A 461 -3.62 -9.43 7.63
C LEU A 461 -2.27 -9.64 6.95
N ARG A 462 -1.38 -10.36 7.63
CA ARG A 462 -0.04 -10.69 7.16
C ARG A 462 0.16 -12.19 7.23
N LEU A 463 0.54 -12.75 6.09
CA LEU A 463 0.93 -14.14 5.95
C LEU A 463 2.37 -14.18 5.44
N GLU A 464 3.24 -14.91 6.12
CA GLU A 464 4.61 -15.14 5.68
C GLU A 464 4.92 -16.63 5.80
N VAL A 465 5.34 -17.26 4.70
CA VAL A 465 5.85 -18.62 4.72
C VAL A 465 7.36 -18.57 4.77
N HIS A 466 7.92 -19.34 5.69
CA HIS A 466 9.36 -19.52 5.84
C HIS A 466 9.67 -21.01 5.85
N GLU A 467 10.88 -21.32 5.43
CA GLU A 467 11.48 -22.64 5.51
C GLU A 467 12.45 -22.61 6.71
N TYR A 468 12.41 -23.65 7.54
CA TYR A 468 13.13 -23.70 8.81
C TYR A 468 14.52 -24.30 8.65
N ASP A 469 15.56 -23.49 8.88
CA ASP A 469 16.95 -23.96 8.92
C ASP A 469 17.45 -24.01 10.37
N MET A 470 17.91 -25.19 10.83
CA MET A 470 18.46 -25.37 12.18
C MET A 470 19.74 -24.56 12.45
N SER A 471 20.50 -24.24 11.41
CA SER A 471 21.87 -23.70 11.49
C SER A 471 22.04 -22.33 10.86
N GLU A 472 21.11 -21.91 10.01
CA GLU A 472 21.11 -20.59 9.37
C GLU A 472 19.84 -19.78 9.73
N LYS A 473 19.63 -18.70 8.99
CA LYS A 473 18.40 -17.92 9.10
C LYS A 473 17.39 -18.49 8.13
N ASP A 474 16.22 -18.85 8.65
CA ASP A 474 15.07 -19.33 7.90
C ASP A 474 14.91 -18.67 6.52
N ASP A 475 14.81 -19.54 5.51
CA ASP A 475 14.64 -19.13 4.14
C ASP A 475 13.22 -18.63 3.87
N PHE A 476 13.09 -17.70 2.93
CA PHE A 476 11.81 -17.03 2.70
C PHE A 476 11.02 -17.70 1.60
N GLY A 477 9.94 -18.37 1.99
CA GLY A 477 9.01 -19.04 1.08
C GLY A 477 8.03 -18.09 0.39
N GLY A 478 7.69 -16.95 1.00
CA GLY A 478 6.79 -15.96 0.39
C GLY A 478 6.00 -15.14 1.40
N GLN A 479 5.38 -14.05 0.95
CA GLN A 479 4.49 -13.25 1.79
C GLN A 479 3.26 -12.75 1.05
N THR A 480 2.20 -12.47 1.80
CA THR A 480 1.16 -11.55 1.33
C THR A 480 0.66 -10.69 2.49
N CYS A 481 0.24 -9.48 2.17
CA CYS A 481 -0.37 -8.56 3.11
C CYS A 481 -1.61 -7.96 2.47
N LEU A 482 -2.73 -7.96 3.20
CA LEU A 482 -4.03 -7.54 2.69
C LEU A 482 -4.80 -6.76 3.76
N PRO A 483 -5.59 -5.75 3.37
CA PRO A 483 -6.42 -5.00 4.31
C PRO A 483 -7.55 -5.87 4.82
N VAL A 484 -7.72 -5.95 6.13
CA VAL A 484 -8.70 -6.85 6.75
C VAL A 484 -10.11 -6.52 6.26
N TRP A 485 -10.49 -5.25 6.23
CA TRP A 485 -11.83 -4.81 5.81
C TRP A 485 -12.15 -5.07 4.32
N GLU A 486 -11.18 -5.51 3.52
CA GLU A 486 -11.35 -5.84 2.09
C GLU A 486 -11.31 -7.35 1.83
N LEU A 487 -11.05 -8.16 2.86
CA LEU A 487 -11.01 -9.61 2.73
C LEU A 487 -12.40 -10.16 2.42
N GLN A 488 -12.46 -11.02 1.40
CA GLN A 488 -13.61 -11.88 1.19
C GLN A 488 -13.58 -13.01 2.21
N GLU A 489 -14.72 -13.21 2.87
CA GLU A 489 -14.91 -14.36 3.76
C GLU A 489 -14.97 -15.69 3.00
N GLY A 490 -14.89 -16.77 3.77
CA GLY A 490 -14.84 -18.13 3.25
C GLY A 490 -13.45 -18.57 2.85
N ILE A 491 -13.38 -19.64 2.05
CA ILE A 491 -12.13 -20.32 1.69
C ILE A 491 -11.59 -19.72 0.39
N ARG A 492 -10.46 -19.00 0.44
CA ARG A 492 -9.87 -18.27 -0.69
C ARG A 492 -8.41 -18.67 -0.95
N ALA A 493 -7.98 -18.46 -2.18
CA ALA A 493 -6.60 -18.69 -2.61
C ALA A 493 -5.76 -17.40 -2.49
N TYR A 494 -4.84 -17.35 -1.53
CA TYR A 494 -4.00 -16.19 -1.26
C TYR A 494 -2.67 -16.31 -2.02
N PRO A 495 -2.46 -15.55 -3.12
CA PRO A 495 -1.19 -15.58 -3.84
C PRO A 495 -0.06 -14.99 -3.00
N LEU A 496 1.09 -15.66 -3.02
CA LEU A 496 2.29 -15.20 -2.34
C LEU A 496 3.19 -14.37 -3.26
N HIS A 497 4.03 -13.57 -2.63
CA HIS A 497 4.92 -12.61 -3.25
C HIS A 497 6.34 -12.78 -2.72
N SER A 498 7.32 -12.40 -3.55
CA SER A 498 8.73 -12.38 -3.22
C SER A 498 9.06 -11.36 -2.12
N ARG A 499 10.32 -11.38 -1.65
CA ARG A 499 10.82 -10.35 -0.71
C ARG A 499 10.64 -8.94 -1.26
N LYS A 500 10.70 -8.75 -2.59
CA LYS A 500 10.51 -7.47 -3.28
C LYS A 500 9.04 -7.07 -3.48
N GLY A 501 8.11 -7.98 -3.20
CA GLY A 501 6.68 -7.80 -3.41
C GLY A 501 6.18 -8.23 -4.80
N ASP A 502 7.01 -8.91 -5.59
CA ASP A 502 6.62 -9.43 -6.90
C ASP A 502 5.79 -10.71 -6.73
N LYS A 503 4.63 -10.79 -7.39
CA LYS A 503 3.72 -11.94 -7.29
C LYS A 503 4.39 -13.20 -7.87
N TYR A 504 4.38 -14.29 -7.11
CA TYR A 504 4.79 -15.60 -7.62
C TYR A 504 3.74 -16.13 -8.60
N LYS A 505 4.18 -16.95 -9.57
CA LYS A 505 3.30 -17.41 -10.65
C LYS A 505 2.32 -18.45 -10.14
N SER A 506 2.80 -19.36 -9.31
CA SER A 506 2.05 -20.56 -8.90
C SER A 506 1.81 -20.61 -7.39
N VAL A 507 2.65 -19.96 -6.58
CA VAL A 507 2.63 -20.10 -5.12
C VAL A 507 1.42 -19.43 -4.47
N LYS A 508 0.62 -20.21 -3.74
CA LYS A 508 -0.60 -19.77 -3.03
C LYS A 508 -0.78 -20.48 -1.70
N LEU A 509 -1.47 -19.82 -0.77
CA LEU A 509 -2.04 -20.44 0.42
C LEU A 509 -3.55 -20.61 0.25
N LEU A 510 -4.11 -21.72 0.75
CA LEU A 510 -5.56 -21.85 0.93
C LEU A 510 -5.91 -21.45 2.36
N VAL A 511 -6.70 -20.39 2.48
CA VAL A 511 -6.98 -19.75 3.77
C VAL A 511 -8.47 -19.49 3.88
N ARG A 512 -9.03 -19.66 5.09
CA ARG A 512 -10.38 -19.21 5.41
C ARG A 512 -10.37 -18.07 6.39
N CYS A 513 -11.09 -17.01 6.05
CA CYS A 513 -11.38 -15.89 6.95
C CYS A 513 -12.88 -15.80 7.16
N GLU A 514 -13.29 -15.53 8.39
CA GLU A 514 -14.69 -15.29 8.75
C GLU A 514 -14.72 -14.13 9.75
N PHE A 515 -15.63 -13.19 9.62
CA PHE A 515 -15.82 -12.13 10.60
C PHE A 515 -16.86 -12.59 11.63
N VAL A 516 -16.51 -12.47 12.92
CA VAL A 516 -17.38 -12.84 14.04
C VAL A 516 -17.70 -11.63 14.89
#